data_AF-A0A2A2GNQ0-F1
#
_entry.id   AF-A0A2A2GNQ0-F1
#
_cell.length_a   1.000
_cell.length_b   1.000
_cell.length_c   1.000
_cell.angle_alpha   90.00
_cell.angle_beta   90.00
_cell.angle_gamma   90.00
#
_symmetry.space_group_name_H-M   'P 1'
#
loop_
_entity.id
_entity.type
_entity.pdbx_description
1 polymer ?
#
loop_
_entity_poly.entity_id
_entity_poly.type
_entity_poly.pdbx_seq_one_letter_code
_entity_poly.pdbx_strand_id
1 'polypeptide(L)'
;MRAVAAPMPLEAPVMNRVLPIMGASFGPGQGSARGRSAARCHGPILCRSVPAGNAACRPDRHGPSLRPVFQGDVPAAVSARRRILRPLASARLLTGHRRSRGTDLALATVLAAIAGASNAGGFFALGAYTSHMTGYLSQLADNLVAGQFRIAVVAMLAIGAFVAGAAFSTVLINWARLRRARRQYALPIAVQGAFLACFASGGVFSSEPGRVFSLACLCFIMGMQNATITKISGARIRTTHATGMITDIGIELGREVSGRAFPGRPVAADRRKLGIHLRLVGAFLGGGLVGALGFSRLGFAFALPLSAVLLALSLPALLGPQGRR
;
A
#
# COMPACT_ATOMS: atom_id res chain seq x y z
N MET A 1 54.83 32.00 -6.91
CA MET A 1 54.31 32.15 -5.54
C MET A 1 53.15 33.15 -5.55
N ARG A 2 51.90 32.68 -5.66
CA ARG A 2 50.68 33.39 -5.28
C ARG A 2 49.57 32.34 -5.15
N ALA A 3 48.94 32.33 -3.98
CA ALA A 3 48.15 31.25 -3.43
C ALA A 3 46.70 31.22 -3.95
N VAL A 4 46.18 29.99 -3.98
CA VAL A 4 44.80 29.58 -4.24
C VAL A 4 43.90 30.06 -3.11
N ALA A 5 42.78 30.70 -3.43
CA ALA A 5 41.71 31.02 -2.47
C ALA A 5 40.62 29.94 -2.52
N ALA A 6 40.32 29.35 -1.35
CA ALA A 6 39.29 28.36 -1.14
C ALA A 6 37.90 29.01 -0.90
N PRO A 7 36.78 28.32 -1.21
CA PRO A 7 35.43 28.83 -0.99
C PRO A 7 34.93 28.61 0.45
N MET A 8 34.14 29.58 0.94
CA MET A 8 33.48 29.63 2.26
C MET A 8 32.35 28.58 2.40
N PRO A 9 32.03 28.10 3.62
CA PRO A 9 31.05 27.05 3.85
C PRO A 9 29.59 27.55 3.85
N LEU A 10 28.70 26.68 3.40
CA LEU A 10 27.24 26.81 3.45
C LEU A 10 26.73 26.87 4.90
N GLU A 11 25.99 27.93 5.24
CA GLU A 11 25.13 27.93 6.43
C GLU A 11 23.85 27.12 6.18
N ALA A 12 23.51 26.27 7.14
CA ALA A 12 22.33 25.42 7.16
C ALA A 12 21.06 26.22 7.52
N PRO A 13 19.89 25.91 6.92
CA PRO A 13 18.65 26.58 7.30
C PRO A 13 18.11 26.05 8.63
N VAL A 14 18.06 26.96 9.61
CA VAL A 14 17.15 27.06 10.77
C VAL A 14 16.30 25.82 11.05
N MET A 15 16.88 24.90 11.83
CA MET A 15 16.17 23.85 12.56
C MET A 15 16.03 24.30 14.02
N ASN A 16 15.00 25.09 14.36
CA ASN A 16 14.55 25.19 15.75
C ASN A 16 13.17 25.86 15.90
N ARG A 17 12.12 25.05 16.07
CA ARG A 17 10.90 25.27 16.88
C ARG A 17 9.79 24.28 16.47
N VAL A 18 10.00 23.01 16.79
CA VAL A 18 8.90 22.09 17.11
C VAL A 18 9.38 21.28 18.30
N LEU A 19 9.10 21.77 19.51
CA LEU A 19 9.27 20.99 20.73
C LEU A 19 8.18 19.88 20.77
N PRO A 20 8.44 18.73 21.41
CA PRO A 20 7.51 17.61 21.47
C PRO A 20 6.52 17.81 22.62
N ILE A 21 5.21 17.75 22.34
CA ILE A 21 4.19 17.57 23.37
C ILE A 21 3.95 16.06 23.51
N MET A 22 4.76 15.42 24.36
CA MET A 22 4.47 14.10 24.90
C MET A 22 4.63 14.21 26.42
N GLY A 23 3.51 14.32 27.12
CA GLY A 23 3.50 14.49 28.57
C GLY A 23 2.19 15.03 29.12
N ALA A 24 1.17 14.18 29.20
CA ALA A 24 0.06 14.38 30.13
C ALA A 24 -0.41 13.02 30.64
N SER A 25 0.07 12.69 31.84
CA SER A 25 -0.40 11.60 32.68
C SER A 25 -1.90 11.76 32.95
N PHE A 26 -2.69 10.74 32.64
CA PHE A 26 -4.01 10.55 33.23
C PHE A 26 -3.97 9.33 34.14
N GLY A 27 -4.19 9.55 35.43
CA GLY A 27 -4.27 8.52 36.47
C GLY A 27 -5.49 7.60 36.33
N PRO A 28 -5.54 6.50 37.11
CA PRO A 28 -6.45 5.39 36.86
C PRO A 28 -7.84 5.66 37.44
N GLY A 29 -8.84 5.73 36.55
CA GLY A 29 -10.25 5.63 36.92
C GLY A 29 -10.63 4.18 37.23
N GLN A 30 -10.86 3.88 38.50
CA GLN A 30 -11.43 2.61 38.96
C GLN A 30 -12.90 2.49 38.51
N GLY A 31 -13.26 1.37 37.90
CA GLY A 31 -14.63 1.05 37.48
C GLY A 31 -14.87 -0.46 37.58
N SER A 32 -15.25 -0.90 38.77
CA SER A 32 -15.69 -2.26 39.09
C SER A 32 -17.10 -2.53 38.52
N ALA A 33 -17.27 -3.60 37.76
CA ALA A 33 -18.56 -4.30 37.66
C ALA A 33 -18.34 -5.80 37.37
N ARG A 34 -18.58 -6.62 38.40
CA ARG A 34 -18.76 -8.07 38.33
C ARG A 34 -20.17 -8.40 37.83
N GLY A 35 -20.31 -9.48 37.06
CA GLY A 35 -21.35 -10.47 37.34
C GLY A 35 -22.20 -11.02 36.18
N ARG A 36 -22.00 -12.32 35.90
CA ARG A 36 -23.00 -13.38 35.57
C ARG A 36 -23.75 -13.24 34.21
N SER A 37 -24.15 -14.28 33.48
CA SER A 37 -24.06 -15.74 33.59
C SER A 37 -24.34 -16.37 32.22
N ALA A 38 -23.68 -17.50 31.96
CA ALA A 38 -24.11 -18.72 31.26
C ALA A 38 -25.35 -18.73 30.33
N ALA A 39 -25.15 -19.26 29.11
CA ALA A 39 -26.11 -20.18 28.47
C ALA A 39 -25.36 -21.23 27.62
N ARG A 40 -25.50 -22.50 28.03
CA ARG A 40 -25.18 -23.74 27.28
C ARG A 40 -26.44 -24.23 26.56
N CYS A 41 -26.28 -24.83 25.38
CA CYS A 41 -27.07 -25.95 24.81
C CYS A 41 -26.15 -26.62 23.73
N HIS A 42 -25.63 -27.85 23.89
CA HIS A 42 -26.17 -29.17 23.48
C HIS A 42 -26.88 -29.15 22.10
N GLY A 43 -26.61 -29.93 21.05
CA GLY A 43 -25.84 -31.15 20.69
C GLY A 43 -26.06 -31.40 19.17
N PRO A 44 -26.01 -32.62 18.60
CA PRO A 44 -24.82 -33.42 18.27
C PRO A 44 -24.63 -33.76 16.76
N ILE A 45 -23.37 -34.09 16.41
CA ILE A 45 -22.87 -35.25 15.63
C ILE A 45 -23.68 -35.74 14.41
N LEU A 46 -23.04 -35.75 13.23
CA LEU A 46 -23.03 -36.90 12.31
C LEU A 46 -21.87 -36.81 11.29
N CYS A 47 -20.76 -37.45 11.65
CA CYS A 47 -19.78 -37.96 10.69
C CYS A 47 -20.34 -39.24 10.05
N ARG A 48 -20.23 -39.38 8.73
CA ARG A 48 -20.44 -40.66 8.03
C ARG A 48 -19.19 -40.98 7.22
N SER A 49 -18.62 -42.14 7.49
CA SER A 49 -17.40 -42.71 6.92
C SER A 49 -17.74 -44.01 6.17
N VAL A 50 -17.19 -44.17 4.94
CA VAL A 50 -16.67 -45.41 4.29
C VAL A 50 -17.75 -46.46 3.88
N PRO A 51 -17.61 -47.30 2.80
CA PRO A 51 -16.41 -47.92 2.17
C PRO A 51 -16.24 -47.67 0.64
N ALA A 52 -15.05 -47.63 0.04
CA ALA A 52 -14.00 -48.68 -0.13
C ALA A 52 -14.50 -49.92 -0.90
N GLY A 53 -14.48 -49.84 -2.24
CA GLY A 53 -14.77 -50.94 -3.15
C GLY A 53 -13.68 -51.08 -4.21
N ASN A 54 -12.97 -52.20 -4.16
CA ASN A 54 -12.00 -52.66 -5.15
C ASN A 54 -12.67 -52.90 -6.52
N ALA A 55 -12.08 -52.39 -7.59
CA ALA A 55 -12.29 -52.92 -8.93
C ALA A 55 -10.98 -52.82 -9.72
N ALA A 56 -10.28 -53.95 -9.80
CA ALA A 56 -9.21 -54.19 -10.76
C ALA A 56 -9.83 -54.32 -12.16
N CYS A 57 -9.23 -53.66 -13.16
CA CYS A 57 -9.33 -54.03 -14.57
C CYS A 57 -8.19 -53.38 -15.36
N ARG A 58 -7.18 -54.18 -15.70
CA ARG A 58 -6.32 -53.96 -16.89
C ARG A 58 -7.00 -54.63 -18.09
N PRO A 59 -6.78 -54.11 -19.30
CA PRO A 59 -6.01 -54.93 -20.25
C PRO A 59 -4.98 -54.15 -21.07
N ASP A 60 -4.04 -54.94 -21.58
CA ASP A 60 -2.85 -54.62 -22.38
C ASP A 60 -3.10 -53.81 -23.66
N ARG A 61 -2.03 -53.15 -24.15
CA ARG A 61 -1.68 -53.13 -25.58
C ARG A 61 -0.22 -52.73 -25.83
N HIS A 62 0.39 -53.48 -26.75
CA HIS A 62 1.77 -53.42 -27.22
C HIS A 62 2.15 -52.17 -28.04
N GLY A 63 3.38 -51.67 -27.83
CA GLY A 63 4.36 -51.16 -28.81
C GLY A 63 4.27 -49.70 -29.31
N PRO A 64 5.32 -49.12 -29.94
CA PRO A 64 6.76 -49.42 -29.93
C PRO A 64 7.65 -48.22 -29.49
N SER A 65 8.93 -48.50 -29.32
CA SER A 65 10.03 -47.57 -29.01
C SER A 65 10.32 -46.54 -30.12
N LEU A 66 10.48 -45.27 -29.76
CA LEU A 66 11.14 -44.24 -30.57
C LEU A 66 12.14 -43.43 -29.72
N ARG A 67 13.42 -43.46 -30.13
CA ARG A 67 14.53 -42.57 -29.71
C ARG A 67 14.34 -41.17 -30.35
N PRO A 68 15.27 -40.20 -30.19
CA PRO A 68 15.91 -39.62 -29.01
C PRO A 68 15.44 -38.17 -28.77
N VAL A 69 15.72 -37.62 -27.58
CA VAL A 69 15.43 -36.23 -27.21
C VAL A 69 16.34 -35.27 -28.00
N PHE A 70 15.76 -34.49 -28.91
CA PHE A 70 16.40 -33.31 -29.51
C PHE A 70 16.53 -32.23 -28.43
N GLN A 71 17.75 -32.06 -27.91
CA GLN A 71 18.12 -30.94 -27.06
C GLN A 71 18.44 -29.74 -27.98
N GLY A 72 17.38 -29.09 -28.45
CA GLY A 72 17.51 -27.86 -29.24
C GLY A 72 17.85 -26.68 -28.33
N ASP A 73 19.03 -26.10 -28.54
CA ASP A 73 19.41 -24.82 -27.94
C ASP A 73 18.35 -23.76 -28.29
N VAL A 74 17.68 -23.23 -27.27
CA VAL A 74 16.71 -22.15 -27.45
C VAL A 74 17.50 -20.90 -27.86
N PRO A 75 17.26 -20.33 -29.07
CA PRO A 75 18.05 -19.19 -29.54
C PRO A 75 17.98 -18.03 -28.53
N ALA A 76 19.13 -17.41 -28.24
CA ALA A 76 19.30 -16.41 -27.20
C ALA A 76 18.26 -15.26 -27.28
N ALA A 77 17.79 -14.93 -28.49
CA ALA A 77 16.72 -13.97 -28.75
C ALA A 77 15.35 -14.38 -28.18
N VAL A 78 15.00 -15.67 -28.19
CA VAL A 78 13.77 -16.19 -27.56
C VAL A 78 13.89 -16.20 -26.04
N SER A 79 15.09 -16.45 -25.50
CA SER A 79 15.39 -16.33 -24.06
C SER A 79 15.28 -14.88 -23.57
N ALA A 80 15.83 -13.93 -24.33
CA ALA A 80 15.78 -12.50 -24.03
C ALA A 80 14.33 -11.97 -24.12
N ARG A 81 13.60 -12.35 -25.18
CA ARG A 81 12.17 -12.02 -25.35
C ARG A 81 11.32 -12.61 -24.24
N ARG A 82 11.58 -13.86 -23.79
CA ARG A 82 10.92 -14.44 -22.59
C ARG A 82 11.30 -13.70 -21.30
N ARG A 83 12.56 -13.27 -21.13
CA ARG A 83 13.00 -12.51 -19.96
C ARG A 83 12.34 -11.13 -19.87
N ILE A 84 12.17 -10.44 -21.00
CA ILE A 84 11.49 -9.13 -21.08
C ILE A 84 9.96 -9.26 -20.95
N LEU A 85 9.37 -10.34 -21.48
CA LEU A 85 7.92 -10.58 -21.41
C LEU A 85 7.46 -11.08 -20.03
N ARG A 86 8.34 -11.63 -19.20
CA ARG A 86 8.01 -12.09 -17.82
C ARG A 86 7.53 -10.95 -16.91
N PRO A 87 8.25 -9.83 -16.73
CA PRO A 87 7.77 -8.72 -15.91
C PRO A 87 6.50 -8.07 -16.49
N LEU A 88 6.37 -7.98 -17.81
CA LEU A 88 5.16 -7.46 -18.47
C LEU A 88 3.93 -8.39 -18.30
N ALA A 89 4.15 -9.71 -18.34
CA ALA A 89 3.11 -10.70 -18.06
C ALA A 89 2.70 -10.69 -16.58
N SER A 90 3.67 -10.58 -15.67
CA SER A 90 3.42 -10.44 -14.22
C SER A 90 2.69 -9.15 -13.88
N ALA A 91 3.03 -8.02 -14.51
CA ALA A 91 2.33 -6.74 -14.34
C ALA A 91 0.86 -6.83 -14.81
N ARG A 92 0.61 -7.47 -15.96
CA ARG A 92 -0.75 -7.74 -16.47
C ARG A 92 -1.56 -8.64 -15.53
N LEU A 93 -0.92 -9.61 -14.88
CA LEU A 93 -1.58 -10.48 -13.91
C LEU A 93 -1.96 -9.70 -12.64
N LEU A 94 -1.10 -8.82 -12.15
CA LEU A 94 -1.35 -7.99 -10.96
C LEU A 94 -2.56 -7.05 -11.13
N THR A 95 -2.78 -6.54 -12.33
CA THR A 95 -3.83 -5.56 -12.65
C THR A 95 -5.02 -6.13 -13.45
N GLY A 96 -5.02 -7.45 -13.71
CA GLY A 96 -6.06 -8.16 -14.47
C GLY A 96 -7.34 -8.49 -13.69
N HIS A 97 -8.30 -9.17 -14.33
CA HIS A 97 -9.62 -9.47 -13.74
C HIS A 97 -9.65 -10.73 -12.87
N ARG A 98 -8.98 -11.81 -13.29
CA ARG A 98 -8.84 -13.04 -12.49
C ARG A 98 -7.69 -12.86 -11.51
N ARG A 99 -7.93 -12.15 -10.42
CA ARG A 99 -6.94 -11.98 -9.36
C ARG A 99 -7.17 -13.02 -8.29
N SER A 100 -6.11 -13.76 -7.96
CA SER A 100 -6.09 -14.58 -6.77
C SER A 100 -5.90 -13.69 -5.54
N ARG A 101 -6.26 -14.18 -4.35
CA ARG A 101 -5.95 -13.50 -3.08
C ARG A 101 -4.45 -13.15 -2.96
N GLY A 102 -3.56 -13.95 -3.56
CA GLY A 102 -2.11 -13.69 -3.58
C GLY A 102 -1.72 -12.55 -4.51
N THR A 103 -2.36 -12.44 -5.67
CA THR A 103 -2.15 -11.36 -6.66
C THR A 103 -2.57 -10.00 -6.09
N ASP A 104 -3.71 -9.96 -5.38
CA ASP A 104 -4.19 -8.76 -4.68
C ASP A 104 -3.25 -8.32 -3.58
N LEU A 105 -2.72 -9.27 -2.80
CA LEU A 105 -1.76 -8.99 -1.75
C LEU A 105 -0.43 -8.48 -2.31
N ALA A 106 0.06 -9.04 -3.42
CA ALA A 106 1.29 -8.57 -4.07
C ALA A 106 1.14 -7.13 -4.55
N LEU A 107 0.02 -6.80 -5.23
CA LEU A 107 -0.27 -5.42 -5.63
C LEU A 107 -0.40 -4.50 -4.42
N ALA A 108 -1.11 -4.93 -3.37
CA ALA A 108 -1.25 -4.17 -2.14
C ALA A 108 0.10 -3.92 -1.44
N THR A 109 1.03 -4.88 -1.51
CA THR A 109 2.39 -4.74 -0.96
C THR A 109 3.19 -3.68 -1.70
N VAL A 110 3.15 -3.68 -3.04
CA VAL A 110 3.85 -2.67 -3.85
C VAL A 110 3.25 -1.28 -3.61
N LEU A 111 1.92 -1.18 -3.59
CA LEU A 111 1.24 0.08 -3.28
C LEU A 111 1.49 0.53 -1.84
N ALA A 112 1.64 -0.39 -0.87
CA ALA A 112 2.02 -0.03 0.49
C ALA A 112 3.44 0.57 0.54
N ALA A 113 4.40 -0.03 -0.17
CA ALA A 113 5.75 0.50 -0.27
C ALA A 113 5.78 1.89 -0.93
N ILE A 114 5.05 2.09 -2.02
CA ILE A 114 4.93 3.41 -2.66
C ILE A 114 4.25 4.42 -1.73
N ALA A 115 3.20 4.02 -1.00
CA ALA A 115 2.55 4.88 -0.03
C ALA A 115 3.51 5.30 1.09
N GLY A 116 4.31 4.37 1.60
CA GLY A 116 5.36 4.66 2.59
C GLY A 116 6.39 5.63 2.04
N ALA A 117 6.90 5.36 0.83
CA ALA A 117 7.92 6.18 0.17
C ALA A 117 7.43 7.62 -0.07
N SER A 118 6.20 7.78 -0.59
CA SER A 118 5.59 9.09 -0.82
C SER A 118 5.25 9.82 0.49
N ASN A 119 4.82 9.10 1.54
CA ASN A 119 4.47 9.73 2.81
C ASN A 119 5.70 10.23 3.57
N ALA A 120 6.73 9.39 3.73
CA ALA A 120 7.99 9.78 4.34
C ALA A 120 8.74 10.80 3.47
N GLY A 121 8.74 10.58 2.15
CA GLY A 121 9.32 11.51 1.18
C GLY A 121 8.66 12.88 1.18
N GLY A 122 7.33 12.93 1.30
CA GLY A 122 6.57 14.17 1.47
C GLY A 122 6.99 14.95 2.71
N PHE A 123 7.31 14.27 3.82
CA PHE A 123 7.86 14.92 4.99
C PHE A 123 9.23 15.55 4.72
N PHE A 124 10.13 14.84 4.06
CA PHE A 124 11.45 15.39 3.70
C PHE A 124 11.38 16.53 2.68
N ALA A 125 10.43 16.48 1.73
CA ALA A 125 10.28 17.50 0.69
C ALA A 125 9.48 18.73 1.15
N LEU A 126 8.47 18.53 2.01
CA LEU A 126 7.47 19.55 2.33
C LEU A 126 7.38 19.88 3.82
N GLY A 127 7.94 19.04 4.70
CA GLY A 127 7.84 19.16 6.15
C GLY A 127 6.58 18.53 6.77
N ALA A 128 5.79 17.80 5.98
CA ALA A 128 4.53 17.22 6.44
C ALA A 128 4.25 15.84 5.85
N TYR A 129 3.69 14.95 6.66
CA TYR A 129 3.19 13.67 6.18
C TYR A 129 1.87 13.86 5.42
N THR A 130 1.76 13.25 4.24
CA THR A 130 0.65 13.50 3.30
C THR A 130 -0.50 12.51 3.39
N SER A 131 -0.38 11.49 4.24
CA SER A 131 -1.44 10.51 4.49
C SER A 131 -2.00 10.49 5.91
N HIS A 132 -1.48 11.34 6.82
CA HIS A 132 -1.90 11.41 8.22
C HIS A 132 -3.15 12.29 8.40
N MET A 133 -4.28 11.84 7.87
CA MET A 133 -5.52 12.63 7.87
C MET A 133 -6.08 12.88 9.28
N THR A 134 -5.92 11.95 10.22
CA THR A 134 -6.28 12.17 11.63
C THR A 134 -5.41 13.26 12.27
N GLY A 135 -4.14 13.35 11.87
CA GLY A 135 -3.22 14.41 12.30
C GLY A 135 -3.64 15.77 11.76
N TYR A 136 -4.03 15.87 10.48
CA TYR A 136 -4.57 17.12 9.93
C TYR A 136 -5.90 17.52 10.57
N LEU A 137 -6.77 16.56 10.88
CA LEU A 137 -8.05 16.84 11.53
C LEU A 137 -7.83 17.39 12.95
N SER A 138 -6.87 16.83 13.69
CA SER A 138 -6.48 17.34 15.02
C SER A 138 -5.87 18.73 14.92
N GLN A 139 -4.92 18.93 13.98
CA GLN A 139 -4.33 20.24 13.71
C GLN A 139 -5.38 21.28 13.34
N LEU A 140 -6.40 20.93 12.56
CA LEU A 140 -7.49 21.84 12.23
C LEU A 140 -8.21 22.32 13.51
N ALA A 141 -8.58 21.40 14.41
CA ALA A 141 -9.24 21.76 15.66
C ALA A 141 -8.34 22.63 16.56
N ASP A 142 -7.10 22.20 16.78
CA ASP A 142 -6.13 22.90 17.65
C ASP A 142 -5.89 24.34 17.17
N ASN A 143 -5.70 24.51 15.86
CA ASN A 143 -5.37 25.81 15.28
C ASN A 143 -6.58 26.74 15.15
N LEU A 144 -7.80 26.21 15.05
CA LEU A 144 -9.01 27.02 15.15
C LEU A 144 -9.17 27.61 16.55
N VAL A 145 -8.95 26.81 17.60
CA VAL A 145 -9.02 27.27 18.99
C VAL A 145 -7.89 28.25 19.30
N ALA A 146 -6.68 27.99 18.81
CA ALA A 146 -5.52 28.87 19.00
C ALA A 146 -5.55 30.15 18.14
N GLY A 147 -6.57 30.37 17.30
CA GLY A 147 -6.66 31.52 16.39
C GLY A 147 -5.64 31.50 15.24
N GLN A 148 -4.97 30.37 15.00
CA GLN A 148 -3.94 30.18 13.97
C GLN A 148 -4.56 29.79 12.62
N PHE A 149 -5.40 30.67 12.07
CA PHE A 149 -6.22 30.36 10.89
C PHE A 149 -5.41 29.96 9.64
N ARG A 150 -4.17 30.45 9.47
CA ARG A 150 -3.32 30.06 8.34
C ARG A 150 -3.04 28.56 8.33
N ILE A 151 -2.66 28.00 9.48
CA ILE A 151 -2.36 26.57 9.61
C ILE A 151 -3.64 25.74 9.50
N ALA A 152 -4.74 26.24 10.09
CA ALA A 152 -6.06 25.62 9.96
C ALA A 152 -6.49 25.49 8.49
N VAL A 153 -6.30 26.53 7.67
CA VAL A 153 -6.60 26.48 6.22
C VAL A 153 -5.71 25.47 5.51
N VAL A 154 -4.42 25.41 5.80
CA VAL A 154 -3.52 24.40 5.20
C VAL A 154 -3.99 22.98 5.55
N ALA A 155 -4.38 22.73 6.80
CA ALA A 155 -4.91 21.43 7.22
C ALA A 155 -6.23 21.08 6.52
N MET A 156 -7.14 22.05 6.39
CA MET A 156 -8.39 21.88 5.65
C MET A 156 -8.15 21.59 4.17
N LEU A 157 -7.21 22.30 3.53
CA LEU A 157 -6.80 22.06 2.15
C LEU A 157 -6.22 20.66 1.95
N ALA A 158 -5.36 20.21 2.87
CA ALA A 158 -4.80 18.85 2.83
C ALA A 158 -5.91 17.77 2.91
N ILE A 159 -6.85 17.92 3.84
CA ILE A 159 -8.01 17.01 3.98
C ILE A 159 -8.88 17.07 2.71
N GLY A 160 -9.22 18.26 2.25
CA GLY A 160 -10.06 18.48 1.06
C GLY A 160 -9.44 17.88 -0.20
N ALA A 161 -8.14 18.09 -0.42
CA ALA A 161 -7.40 17.51 -1.53
C ALA A 161 -7.38 15.98 -1.46
N PHE A 162 -7.17 15.39 -0.28
CA PHE A 162 -7.23 13.95 -0.09
C PHE A 162 -8.62 13.37 -0.41
N VAL A 163 -9.68 14.01 0.09
CA VAL A 163 -11.07 13.62 -0.19
C VAL A 163 -11.37 13.71 -1.68
N ALA A 164 -10.98 14.80 -2.33
CA ALA A 164 -11.13 14.99 -3.76
C ALA A 164 -10.39 13.90 -4.57
N GLY A 165 -9.17 13.54 -4.16
CA GLY A 165 -8.40 12.45 -4.78
C GLY A 165 -9.10 11.09 -4.63
N ALA A 166 -9.64 10.79 -3.45
CA ALA A 166 -10.38 9.56 -3.22
C ALA A 166 -11.68 9.49 -4.04
N ALA A 167 -12.40 10.61 -4.14
CA ALA A 167 -13.60 10.73 -4.98
C ALA A 167 -13.24 10.55 -6.46
N PHE A 168 -12.21 11.24 -6.95
CA PHE A 168 -11.73 11.17 -8.32
C PHE A 168 -11.32 9.75 -8.72
N SER A 169 -10.54 9.06 -7.88
CA SER A 169 -10.19 7.65 -8.12
C SER A 169 -11.44 6.74 -8.16
N THR A 170 -12.41 6.98 -7.29
CA THR A 170 -13.67 6.19 -7.31
C THR A 170 -14.46 6.41 -8.60
N VAL A 171 -14.56 7.65 -9.09
CA VAL A 171 -15.18 7.97 -10.38
C VAL A 171 -14.43 7.28 -11.51
N LEU A 172 -13.10 7.35 -11.55
CA LEU A 172 -12.27 6.67 -12.55
C LEU A 172 -12.49 5.16 -12.56
N ILE A 173 -12.55 4.53 -11.38
CA ILE A 173 -12.80 3.08 -11.24
C ILE A 173 -14.18 2.72 -11.80
N ASN A 174 -15.21 3.47 -11.45
CA ASN A 174 -16.58 3.21 -11.91
C ASN A 174 -16.69 3.43 -13.43
N TRP A 175 -16.11 4.49 -13.96
CA TRP A 175 -16.05 4.75 -15.39
C TRP A 175 -15.29 3.65 -16.15
N ALA A 176 -14.13 3.22 -15.63
CA ALA A 176 -13.35 2.14 -16.21
C ALA A 176 -14.07 0.79 -16.12
N ARG A 177 -14.88 0.56 -15.08
CA ARG A 177 -15.72 -0.63 -14.96
C ARG A 177 -16.76 -0.71 -16.07
N LEU A 178 -17.42 0.41 -16.40
CA LEU A 178 -18.41 0.49 -17.48
C LEU A 178 -17.79 0.22 -18.85
N ARG A 179 -16.59 0.76 -19.12
CA ARG A 179 -15.96 0.63 -20.45
C ARG A 179 -15.09 -0.62 -20.62
N ARG A 180 -14.41 -1.05 -19.55
CA ARG A 180 -13.39 -2.11 -19.54
C ARG A 180 -13.37 -2.85 -18.19
N ALA A 181 -14.46 -3.54 -17.85
CA ALA A 181 -14.64 -4.25 -16.57
C ALA A 181 -13.45 -5.12 -16.11
N ARG A 182 -12.71 -5.71 -17.04
CA ARG A 182 -11.54 -6.56 -16.74
C ARG A 182 -10.27 -5.81 -16.30
N ARG A 183 -10.23 -4.48 -16.39
CA ARG A 183 -9.04 -3.63 -16.18
C ARG A 183 -9.32 -2.36 -15.36
N GLN A 184 -10.43 -2.36 -14.61
CA GLN A 184 -10.94 -1.19 -13.91
C GLN A 184 -9.95 -0.51 -12.93
N TYR A 185 -8.98 -1.26 -12.41
CA TYR A 185 -7.98 -0.73 -11.48
C TYR A 185 -6.67 -0.30 -12.15
N ALA A 186 -6.43 -0.69 -13.41
CA ALA A 186 -5.24 -0.26 -14.14
C ALA A 186 -5.26 1.24 -14.44
N LEU A 187 -6.45 1.79 -14.74
CA LEU A 187 -6.63 3.21 -15.03
C LEU A 187 -6.26 4.13 -13.86
N PRO A 188 -6.85 4.00 -12.65
CA PRO A 188 -6.48 4.88 -11.53
C PRO A 188 -5.01 4.75 -11.13
N ILE A 189 -4.40 3.56 -11.26
CA ILE A 189 -2.96 3.36 -11.01
C ILE A 189 -2.12 4.11 -12.05
N ALA A 190 -2.50 4.08 -13.34
CA ALA A 190 -1.80 4.81 -14.38
C ALA A 190 -1.90 6.32 -14.18
N VAL A 191 -3.10 6.83 -13.88
CA VAL A 191 -3.32 8.25 -13.62
C VAL A 191 -2.54 8.69 -12.36
N GLN A 192 -2.52 7.87 -11.32
CA GLN A 192 -1.68 8.12 -10.15
C GLN A 192 -0.18 8.23 -10.52
N GLY A 193 0.32 7.30 -11.34
CA GLY A 193 1.69 7.35 -11.85
C GLY A 193 1.97 8.64 -12.62
N ALA A 194 1.06 9.06 -13.51
CA ALA A 194 1.19 10.31 -14.25
C ALA A 194 1.23 11.52 -13.31
N PHE A 195 0.36 11.59 -12.31
CA PHE A 195 0.38 12.68 -11.32
C PHE A 195 1.66 12.69 -10.47
N LEU A 196 2.22 11.53 -10.13
CA LEU A 196 3.53 11.47 -9.47
C LEU A 196 4.68 11.95 -10.37
N ALA A 197 4.61 11.69 -11.69
CA ALA A 197 5.58 12.25 -12.64
C ALA A 197 5.48 13.78 -12.71
N CYS A 198 4.25 14.32 -12.78
CA CYS A 198 4.03 15.77 -12.72
C CYS A 198 4.47 16.36 -11.38
N PHE A 199 4.22 15.67 -10.26
CA PHE A 199 4.67 16.11 -8.95
C PHE A 199 6.21 16.19 -8.86
N ALA A 200 6.93 15.37 -9.62
CA ALA A 200 8.39 15.40 -9.64
C ALA A 200 8.98 16.73 -10.16
N SER A 201 8.25 17.46 -11.02
CA SER A 201 8.64 18.81 -11.43
C SER A 201 8.28 19.89 -10.41
N GLY A 202 7.60 19.51 -9.32
CA GLY A 202 7.16 20.42 -8.26
C GLY A 202 8.29 21.12 -7.49
N GLY A 203 9.53 20.61 -7.58
CA GLY A 203 10.72 21.25 -7.01
C GLY A 203 11.02 22.66 -7.57
N VAL A 204 10.36 23.06 -8.66
CA VAL A 204 10.42 24.41 -9.22
C VAL A 204 9.65 25.43 -8.35
N PHE A 205 8.67 24.99 -7.56
CA PHE A 205 7.82 25.86 -6.75
C PHE A 205 8.33 25.99 -5.30
N SER A 206 9.41 26.76 -5.10
CA SER A 206 10.03 26.97 -3.78
C SER A 206 9.30 27.97 -2.88
N SER A 207 8.37 28.76 -3.43
CA SER A 207 7.57 29.72 -2.67
C SER A 207 6.63 29.03 -1.68
N GLU A 208 6.22 29.74 -0.63
CA GLU A 208 5.26 29.22 0.36
C GLU A 208 3.95 28.73 -0.29
N PRO A 209 3.28 29.50 -1.19
CA PRO A 209 2.10 29.00 -1.91
C PRO A 209 2.42 27.78 -2.78
N GLY A 210 3.61 27.74 -3.38
CA GLY A 210 4.09 26.61 -4.17
C GLY A 210 4.24 25.32 -3.37
N ARG A 211 4.75 25.42 -2.15
CA ARG A 211 4.85 24.31 -1.20
C ARG A 211 3.49 23.82 -0.74
N VAL A 212 2.56 24.74 -0.43
CA VAL A 212 1.17 24.39 -0.07
C VAL A 212 0.46 23.70 -1.24
N PHE A 213 0.65 24.18 -2.46
CA PHE A 213 0.11 23.55 -3.67
C PHE A 213 0.69 22.13 -3.85
N SER A 214 2.00 21.98 -3.73
CA SER A 214 2.68 20.67 -3.80
C SER A 214 2.17 19.71 -2.73
N LEU A 215 1.95 20.19 -1.51
CA LEU A 215 1.32 19.41 -0.44
C LEU A 215 -0.09 18.95 -0.81
N ALA A 216 -0.93 19.85 -1.32
CA ALA A 216 -2.28 19.51 -1.77
C ALA A 216 -2.25 18.47 -2.90
N CYS A 217 -1.36 18.61 -3.88
CA CYS A 217 -1.17 17.64 -4.96
C CYS A 217 -0.80 16.26 -4.41
N LEU A 218 0.16 16.19 -3.49
CA LEU A 218 0.58 14.91 -2.93
C LEU A 218 -0.51 14.29 -2.04
N CYS A 219 -1.23 15.09 -1.24
CA CYS A 219 -2.41 14.63 -0.49
C CYS A 219 -3.51 14.08 -1.41
N PHE A 220 -3.76 14.73 -2.55
CA PHE A 220 -4.68 14.24 -3.58
C PHE A 220 -4.24 12.89 -4.15
N ILE A 221 -2.96 12.75 -4.53
CA ILE A 221 -2.36 11.50 -5.02
C ILE A 221 -2.49 10.38 -3.97
N MET A 222 -2.27 10.69 -2.69
CA MET A 222 -2.43 9.73 -1.59
C MET A 222 -3.91 9.33 -1.39
N GLY A 223 -4.84 10.29 -1.50
CA GLY A 223 -6.28 10.04 -1.50
C GLY A 223 -6.70 9.07 -2.62
N MET A 224 -6.19 9.28 -3.84
CA MET A 224 -6.39 8.37 -4.96
C MET A 224 -5.88 6.96 -4.66
N GLN A 225 -4.68 6.83 -4.07
CA GLN A 225 -4.09 5.53 -3.72
C GLN A 225 -5.00 4.75 -2.78
N ASN A 226 -5.50 5.45 -1.76
CA ASN A 226 -6.31 4.86 -0.71
C ASN A 226 -7.66 4.37 -1.20
N ALA A 227 -8.32 5.14 -2.07
CA ALA A 227 -9.53 4.68 -2.73
C ALA A 227 -9.26 3.44 -3.61
N THR A 228 -8.18 3.48 -4.40
CA THR A 228 -7.79 2.40 -5.31
C THR A 228 -7.55 1.08 -4.58
N ILE A 229 -6.74 1.09 -3.52
CA ILE A 229 -6.43 -0.11 -2.75
C ILE A 229 -7.63 -0.66 -1.96
N THR A 230 -8.47 0.24 -1.43
CA THR A 230 -9.69 -0.14 -0.73
C THR A 230 -10.63 -0.88 -1.67
N LYS A 231 -10.83 -0.38 -2.89
CA LYS A 231 -11.67 -1.05 -3.90
C LYS A 231 -11.05 -2.35 -4.40
N ILE A 232 -9.74 -2.36 -4.65
CA ILE A 232 -8.98 -3.57 -5.04
C ILE A 232 -9.15 -4.71 -4.03
N SER A 233 -9.06 -4.41 -2.74
CA SER A 233 -9.05 -5.41 -1.67
C SER A 233 -10.45 -5.87 -1.24
N GLY A 234 -11.51 -5.23 -1.75
CA GLY A 234 -12.88 -5.41 -1.26
C GLY A 234 -13.06 -4.87 0.16
N ALA A 235 -12.50 -3.68 0.42
CA ALA A 235 -12.46 -2.99 1.71
C ALA A 235 -11.61 -3.66 2.81
N ARG A 236 -10.88 -4.75 2.50
CA ARG A 236 -10.06 -5.48 3.48
C ARG A 236 -8.69 -4.87 3.78
N ILE A 237 -8.15 -4.04 2.88
CA ILE A 237 -6.82 -3.45 3.01
C ILE A 237 -6.90 -1.94 2.73
N ARG A 238 -6.40 -1.13 3.67
CA ARG A 238 -6.16 0.31 3.46
C ARG A 238 -4.75 0.67 3.92
N THR A 239 -3.86 0.99 2.99
CA THR A 239 -2.40 1.09 3.24
C THR A 239 -1.96 2.28 4.08
N THR A 240 -2.77 3.32 4.16
CA THR A 240 -2.51 4.50 5.02
C THR A 240 -3.21 4.43 6.38
N HIS A 241 -4.04 3.40 6.61
CA HIS A 241 -4.50 3.07 7.96
C HIS A 241 -3.40 2.30 8.71
N ALA A 242 -2.18 2.85 8.71
CA ALA A 242 -1.05 2.28 9.41
C ALA A 242 -1.37 2.09 10.90
N THR A 243 -2.01 3.08 11.52
CA THR A 243 -2.52 2.99 12.90
C THR A 243 -3.41 1.77 13.09
N GLY A 244 -4.42 1.57 12.22
CA GLY A 244 -5.32 0.43 12.31
C GLY A 244 -4.61 -0.92 12.12
N MET A 245 -3.70 -1.01 11.15
CA MET A 245 -2.92 -2.23 10.91
C MET A 245 -1.97 -2.56 12.08
N ILE A 246 -1.35 -1.55 12.69
CA ILE A 246 -0.50 -1.71 13.88
C ILE A 246 -1.33 -2.17 15.08
N THR A 247 -2.50 -1.58 15.29
CA THR A 247 -3.44 -2.03 16.34
C THR A 247 -3.88 -3.47 16.10
N ASP A 248 -4.23 -3.84 14.87
CA ASP A 248 -4.61 -5.20 14.51
C ASP A 248 -3.47 -6.21 14.75
N ILE A 249 -2.21 -5.82 14.45
CA ILE A 249 -1.03 -6.64 14.80
C ILE A 249 -0.98 -6.87 16.31
N GLY A 250 -1.12 -5.82 17.12
CA GLY A 250 -1.14 -5.91 18.58
C GLY A 250 -2.25 -6.83 19.10
N ILE A 251 -3.46 -6.73 18.52
CA ILE A 251 -4.60 -7.59 18.88
C ILE A 251 -4.29 -9.07 18.58
N GLU A 252 -3.80 -9.40 17.38
CA GLU A 252 -3.52 -10.80 17.04
C GLU A 252 -2.32 -11.37 17.82
N LEU A 253 -1.29 -10.56 18.11
CA LEU A 253 -0.21 -10.96 19.01
C LEU A 253 -0.72 -11.23 20.43
N GLY A 254 -1.61 -10.37 20.95
CA GLY A 254 -2.25 -10.58 22.25
C GLY A 254 -3.08 -11.86 22.30
N ARG A 255 -3.77 -12.22 21.20
CA ARG A 255 -4.48 -13.50 21.07
C ARG A 255 -3.53 -14.70 21.04
N GLU A 256 -2.39 -14.61 20.35
CA GLU A 256 -1.37 -15.68 20.36
C GLU A 256 -0.84 -15.94 21.77
N VAL A 257 -0.50 -14.88 22.50
CA VAL A 257 -0.02 -14.98 23.89
C VAL A 257 -1.11 -15.59 24.79
N SER A 258 -2.34 -15.10 24.67
CA SER A 258 -3.48 -15.58 25.48
C SER A 258 -3.81 -17.04 25.20
N GLY A 259 -3.76 -17.48 23.93
CA GLY A 259 -4.00 -18.88 23.56
C GLY A 259 -2.95 -19.84 24.10
N ARG A 260 -1.70 -19.37 24.28
CA ARG A 260 -0.63 -20.15 24.92
C ARG A 260 -0.72 -20.14 26.45
N ALA A 261 -1.06 -18.99 27.04
CA ALA A 261 -1.15 -18.81 28.48
C ALA A 261 -2.39 -19.49 29.10
N PHE A 262 -3.48 -19.62 28.35
CA PHE A 262 -4.73 -20.24 28.80
C PHE A 262 -5.18 -21.37 27.87
N PRO A 263 -4.50 -22.54 27.89
CA PRO A 263 -4.88 -23.69 27.09
C PRO A 263 -6.35 -24.10 27.36
N GLY A 264 -7.10 -24.40 26.29
CA GLY A 264 -8.50 -24.84 26.39
C GLY A 264 -9.55 -23.72 26.33
N ARG A 265 -9.16 -22.44 26.34
CA ARG A 265 -10.06 -21.32 25.99
C ARG A 265 -10.06 -21.07 24.48
N PRO A 266 -11.20 -20.66 23.87
CA PRO A 266 -11.31 -20.42 22.43
C PRO A 266 -10.69 -19.06 22.03
N VAL A 267 -9.43 -18.83 22.40
CA VAL A 267 -8.67 -17.62 22.04
C VAL A 267 -7.55 -18.03 21.10
N ALA A 268 -7.85 -18.04 19.81
CA ALA A 268 -6.89 -18.31 18.75
C ALA A 268 -6.64 -17.03 17.93
N ALA A 269 -5.37 -16.75 17.62
CA ALA A 269 -5.05 -15.66 16.73
C ALA A 269 -5.30 -16.03 15.28
N ASP A 270 -5.69 -15.05 14.47
CA ASP A 270 -5.69 -15.18 13.03
C ASP A 270 -4.28 -14.88 12.50
N ARG A 271 -3.43 -15.93 12.48
CA ARG A 271 -2.05 -15.87 11.96
C ARG A 271 -1.98 -15.38 10.52
N ARG A 272 -3.02 -15.63 9.72
CA ARG A 272 -3.08 -15.22 8.32
C ARG A 272 -3.34 -13.71 8.22
N LYS A 273 -4.27 -13.18 9.01
CA LYS A 273 -4.51 -11.73 9.12
C LYS A 273 -3.24 -11.02 9.64
N LEU A 274 -2.62 -11.55 10.70
CA LEU A 274 -1.37 -11.04 11.25
C LEU A 274 -0.26 -10.97 10.19
N GLY A 275 -0.04 -12.06 9.44
CA GLY A 275 0.96 -12.10 8.37
C GLY A 275 0.70 -11.08 7.25
N ILE A 276 -0.56 -10.82 6.90
CA ILE A 276 -0.93 -9.78 5.92
C ILE A 276 -0.58 -8.39 6.47
N HIS A 277 -0.95 -8.08 7.71
CA HIS A 277 -0.66 -6.76 8.29
C HIS A 277 0.83 -6.53 8.46
N LEU A 278 1.58 -7.50 8.97
CA LEU A 278 3.05 -7.41 9.08
C LEU A 278 3.70 -7.17 7.72
N ARG A 279 3.26 -7.87 6.67
CA ARG A 279 3.77 -7.66 5.32
C ARG A 279 3.49 -6.26 4.80
N LEU A 280 2.28 -5.75 5.01
CA LEU A 280 1.88 -4.42 4.53
C LEU A 280 2.59 -3.30 5.30
N VAL A 281 2.68 -3.41 6.63
CA VAL A 281 3.40 -2.47 7.50
C VAL A 281 4.90 -2.52 7.20
N GLY A 282 5.48 -3.71 7.05
CA GLY A 282 6.89 -3.87 6.66
C GLY A 282 7.20 -3.27 5.29
N ALA A 283 6.31 -3.48 4.30
CA ALA A 283 6.46 -2.86 2.99
C ALA A 283 6.33 -1.33 3.05
N PHE A 284 5.36 -0.81 3.81
CA PHE A 284 5.22 0.63 4.05
C PHE A 284 6.48 1.21 4.71
N LEU A 285 7.01 0.56 5.75
CA LEU A 285 8.24 0.99 6.42
C LEU A 285 9.45 0.96 5.48
N GLY A 286 9.67 -0.16 4.78
CA GLY A 286 10.78 -0.29 3.83
C GLY A 286 10.69 0.71 2.69
N GLY A 287 9.48 0.94 2.16
CA GLY A 287 9.22 2.00 1.21
C GLY A 287 9.48 3.39 1.80
N GLY A 288 9.07 3.64 3.03
CA GLY A 288 9.32 4.88 3.76
C GLY A 288 10.80 5.19 3.95
N LEU A 289 11.62 4.19 4.28
CA LEU A 289 13.09 4.33 4.36
C LEU A 289 13.68 4.71 3.00
N VAL A 290 13.27 3.99 1.94
CA VAL A 290 13.69 4.28 0.56
C VAL A 290 13.24 5.69 0.13
N GLY A 291 12.01 6.09 0.48
CA GLY A 291 11.47 7.41 0.19
C GLY A 291 12.17 8.52 0.94
N ALA A 292 12.41 8.36 2.24
CA ALA A 292 13.15 9.32 3.05
C ALA A 292 14.55 9.56 2.47
N LEU A 293 15.31 8.49 2.21
CA LEU A 293 16.65 8.57 1.60
C LEU A 293 16.61 9.15 0.18
N GLY A 294 15.59 8.79 -0.60
CA GLY A 294 15.41 9.23 -1.97
C GLY A 294 15.10 10.71 -2.08
N PHE A 295 14.07 11.18 -1.38
CA PHE A 295 13.67 12.59 -1.34
C PHE A 295 14.71 13.46 -0.63
N SER A 296 15.44 12.96 0.36
CA SER A 296 16.51 13.74 1.00
C SER A 296 17.69 14.01 0.05
N ARG A 297 17.94 13.12 -0.91
CA ARG A 297 19.07 13.25 -1.86
C ARG A 297 18.68 13.87 -3.19
N LEU A 298 17.50 13.54 -3.71
CA LEU A 298 17.05 13.90 -5.06
C LEU A 298 15.87 14.88 -5.04
N GLY A 299 15.38 15.26 -3.86
CA GLY A 299 14.20 16.13 -3.72
C GLY A 299 12.98 15.55 -4.43
N PHE A 300 12.21 16.42 -5.07
CA PHE A 300 11.00 16.05 -5.80
C PHE A 300 11.25 15.06 -6.95
N ALA A 301 12.46 15.05 -7.54
CA ALA A 301 12.80 14.15 -8.64
C ALA A 301 12.69 12.66 -8.23
N PHE A 302 12.78 12.33 -6.94
CA PHE A 302 12.57 10.96 -6.47
C PHE A 302 11.13 10.45 -6.68
N ALA A 303 10.16 11.31 -6.98
CA ALA A 303 8.83 10.86 -7.38
C ALA A 303 8.82 10.14 -8.74
N LEU A 304 9.82 10.38 -9.61
CA LEU A 304 9.94 9.72 -10.93
C LEU A 304 10.07 8.18 -10.85
N PRO A 305 10.97 7.58 -10.05
CA PRO A 305 11.01 6.13 -9.92
C PRO A 305 9.72 5.54 -9.34
N LEU A 306 9.06 6.24 -8.39
CA LEU A 306 7.75 5.79 -7.87
C LEU A 306 6.68 5.81 -8.96
N SER A 307 6.64 6.88 -9.77
CA SER A 307 5.78 6.98 -10.95
C SER A 307 6.04 5.86 -11.95
N ALA A 308 7.32 5.60 -12.28
CA ALA A 308 7.73 4.58 -13.23
C ALA A 308 7.24 3.18 -12.81
N VAL A 309 7.31 2.86 -11.51
CA VAL A 309 6.77 1.59 -10.99
C VAL A 309 5.26 1.49 -11.20
N LEU A 310 4.49 2.54 -10.88
CA LEU A 310 3.03 2.54 -11.08
C LEU A 310 2.64 2.43 -12.56
N LEU A 311 3.35 3.14 -13.43
CA LEU A 311 3.14 3.09 -14.88
C LEU A 311 3.51 1.71 -15.44
N ALA A 312 4.62 1.11 -14.99
CA ALA A 312 5.02 -0.24 -15.40
C ALA A 312 4.00 -1.31 -14.98
N LEU A 313 3.34 -1.15 -13.83
CA LEU A 313 2.27 -2.06 -13.39
C LEU A 313 0.98 -1.90 -14.19
N SER A 314 0.66 -0.68 -14.64
CA SER A 314 -0.66 -0.33 -15.18
C SER A 314 -0.72 -0.32 -16.72
N LEU A 315 0.31 0.22 -17.38
CA LEU A 315 0.35 0.36 -18.84
C LEU A 315 0.22 -0.98 -19.59
N PRO A 316 0.88 -2.08 -19.20
CA PRO A 316 0.74 -3.35 -19.90
C PRO A 316 -0.69 -3.87 -19.92
N ALA A 317 -1.47 -3.58 -18.86
CA ALA A 317 -2.89 -3.91 -18.81
C ALA A 317 -3.72 -2.95 -19.65
N LEU A 318 -3.41 -1.64 -19.69
CA LEU A 318 -4.17 -0.69 -20.50
C LEU A 318 -3.96 -0.89 -22.02
N LEU A 319 -2.71 -1.12 -22.43
CA LEU A 319 -2.27 -1.23 -23.82
C LEU A 319 -2.38 -2.65 -24.40
N GLY A 320 -2.48 -3.68 -23.55
CA GLY A 320 -2.58 -5.06 -24.03
C GLY A 320 -3.85 -5.30 -24.87
N PRO A 321 -3.81 -6.20 -25.87
CA PRO A 321 -4.96 -6.48 -26.74
C PRO A 321 -6.20 -6.84 -25.90
N GLN A 322 -7.35 -6.25 -26.24
CA GLN A 322 -8.61 -6.58 -25.61
C GLN A 322 -8.95 -8.00 -26.04
N GLY A 323 -8.83 -8.98 -25.13
CA GLY A 323 -9.36 -10.31 -25.40
C GLY A 323 -10.83 -10.15 -25.77
N ARG A 324 -11.19 -10.53 -27.00
CA ARG A 324 -12.56 -10.55 -27.49
C ARG A 324 -13.42 -11.31 -26.48
N ARG A 325 -14.63 -10.78 -26.25
CA ARG A 325 -15.59 -11.26 -25.26
C ARG A 325 -15.89 -12.73 -25.45
#